data_AF-A0A837CF56-F1
#
_entry.id   AF-A0A837CF56-F1
#
_cell.length_a   1.000
_cell.length_b   1.000
_cell.length_c   1.000
_cell.angle_alpha   90.00
_cell.angle_beta   90.00
_cell.angle_gamma   90.00
#
_symmetry.space_group_name_H-M   'P 1'
#
loop_
_entity.id
_entity.type
_entity.pdbx_description
1 polymer ?
#
loop_
_entity_poly.entity_id
_entity_poly.type
_entity_poly.pdbx_seq_one_letter_code
_entity_poly.pdbx_strand_id
1 'polypeptide(L)'
;MAYTEDHIALAAEYALGTLDADERAQVETMMAVDKAFADVVQAWAYRLGVLNQMVGTIEPRPIVWENIRSELARTGFAQKSQALSEASPPPPVPASSSFEAVTPETSSDRMEQPEPLPPEAAQPEAAQPEAAQSETARPPSDALSDVAPIFMPQVHAPDPDVARAPPAPVVDNTNVIRLEGRVKRWRTIASAVGALAAALLVTLSLQIFQPDALPGALRPAPRIQTVEVKTPAPLAASAQYVALLQGQAGGPAFILTIDGATRNFTVRKVGATPEPGKSFELWLISDKLPRPRSLGVIGGGEFTARPLLSSYDADVVNGATYAVTVEQAGGSPNGQPTSAPVFTGRLIETVPPSQPQAPAKK
;
A
#
# COMPACT_ATOMS: atom_id res chain seq x y z
N MET A 1 2.06 -5.20 15.38
CA MET A 1 1.03 -4.18 15.67
C MET A 1 0.00 -4.20 14.53
N ALA A 2 -1.13 -3.51 14.63
CA ALA A 2 -1.96 -3.25 13.46
C ALA A 2 -1.37 -2.03 12.72
N TYR A 3 -1.09 -2.16 11.43
CA TYR A 3 -0.67 -1.04 10.58
C TYR A 3 -1.87 -0.14 10.28
N THR A 4 -1.65 1.18 10.20
CA THR A 4 -2.69 2.09 9.70
C THR A 4 -2.83 1.94 8.19
N GLU A 5 -3.95 2.42 7.63
CA GLU A 5 -4.19 2.39 6.18
C GLU A 5 -3.04 3.07 5.41
N ASP A 6 -2.52 4.19 5.93
CA ASP A 6 -1.41 4.94 5.32
C ASP A 6 -0.14 4.08 5.18
N HIS A 7 0.18 3.28 6.20
CA HIS A 7 1.32 2.35 6.13
C HIS A 7 1.09 1.24 5.09
N ILE A 8 -0.15 0.77 4.93
CA ILE A 8 -0.50 -0.27 3.95
C ILE A 8 -0.46 0.30 2.52
N ALA A 9 -0.87 1.56 2.33
CA ALA A 9 -0.76 2.29 1.08
C ALA A 9 0.71 2.56 0.71
N LEU A 10 1.51 3.09 1.65
CA LEU A 10 2.95 3.33 1.46
C LEU A 10 3.70 2.04 1.08
N ALA A 11 3.34 0.90 1.70
CA ALA A 11 3.89 -0.41 1.34
C ALA A 11 3.49 -0.88 -0.09
N ALA A 12 2.29 -0.52 -0.55
CA ALA A 12 1.84 -0.82 -1.92
C ALA A 12 2.54 0.06 -2.96
N GLU A 13 2.71 1.35 -2.67
CA GLU A 13 3.40 2.32 -3.53
C GLU A 13 4.90 2.03 -3.63
N TYR A 14 5.53 1.59 -2.53
CA TYR A 14 6.90 1.07 -2.57
C TYR A 14 7.00 -0.16 -3.48
N ALA A 15 6.08 -1.12 -3.34
CA ALA A 15 6.07 -2.35 -4.15
C ALA A 15 5.76 -2.09 -5.64
N LEU A 16 5.00 -1.04 -5.95
CA LEU A 16 4.75 -0.57 -7.32
C LEU A 16 5.92 0.27 -7.88
N GLY A 17 6.77 0.80 -6.99
CA GLY A 17 7.93 1.62 -7.33
C GLY A 17 7.61 3.09 -7.60
N THR A 18 6.45 3.58 -7.16
CA THR A 18 5.95 4.94 -7.44
C THR A 18 6.40 6.01 -6.45
N LEU A 19 6.92 5.62 -5.27
CA LEU A 19 7.47 6.53 -4.27
C LEU A 19 8.71 7.29 -4.79
N ASP A 20 8.90 8.50 -4.27
CA ASP A 20 10.12 9.28 -4.50
C ASP A 20 11.34 8.72 -3.73
N ALA A 21 12.48 9.40 -3.83
CA ALA A 21 13.73 8.94 -3.24
C ALA A 21 13.74 9.00 -1.69
N ASP A 22 13.10 10.01 -1.11
CA ASP A 22 13.10 10.24 0.34
C ASP A 22 12.07 9.32 1.02
N GLU A 23 10.88 9.19 0.42
CA GLU A 23 9.84 8.22 0.83
C GLU A 23 10.35 6.77 0.73
N ARG A 24 11.09 6.45 -0.34
CA ARG A 24 11.72 5.12 -0.49
C ARG A 24 12.74 4.84 0.61
N ALA A 25 13.61 5.80 0.93
CA ALA A 25 14.57 5.67 2.01
C ALA A 25 13.91 5.52 3.40
N GLN A 26 12.77 6.20 3.61
CA GLN A 26 11.95 6.01 4.81
C GLN A 26 11.42 4.57 4.92
N VAL A 27 10.84 4.03 3.84
CA VAL A 27 10.33 2.65 3.81
C VAL A 27 11.45 1.63 4.01
N GLU A 28 12.61 1.81 3.37
CA GLU A 28 13.78 0.92 3.56
C GLU A 28 14.26 0.93 5.02
N THR A 29 14.30 2.11 5.65
CA THR A 29 14.62 2.25 7.08
C THR A 29 13.58 1.53 7.96
N MET A 30 12.30 1.68 7.65
CA MET A 30 11.23 0.98 8.36
C MET A 30 11.33 -0.54 8.20
N MET A 31 11.62 -1.04 6.99
CA MET A 31 11.80 -2.48 6.72
C MET A 31 13.02 -3.08 7.42
N ALA A 32 14.09 -2.28 7.63
CA ALA A 32 15.27 -2.71 8.38
C ALA A 32 15.00 -2.87 9.89
N VAL A 33 14.03 -2.13 10.43
CA VAL A 33 13.69 -2.12 11.87
C VAL A 33 12.48 -3.01 12.18
N ASP A 34 11.44 -2.99 11.35
CA ASP A 34 10.20 -3.77 11.51
C ASP A 34 10.07 -4.83 10.42
N LYS A 35 10.41 -6.07 10.79
CA LYS A 35 10.23 -7.24 9.92
C LYS A 35 8.76 -7.47 9.52
N ALA A 36 7.79 -7.20 10.39
CA ALA A 36 6.39 -7.43 10.06
C ALA A 36 5.89 -6.42 9.00
N PHE A 37 6.47 -5.23 8.95
CA PHE A 37 6.21 -4.25 7.89
C PHE A 37 6.88 -4.69 6.56
N ALA A 38 8.12 -5.20 6.63
CA ALA A 38 8.76 -5.81 5.46
C ALA A 38 7.95 -6.99 4.88
N ASP A 39 7.31 -7.80 5.73
CA ASP A 39 6.41 -8.88 5.30
C ASP A 39 5.13 -8.35 4.60
N VAL A 40 4.62 -7.16 4.97
CA VAL A 40 3.52 -6.48 4.25
C VAL A 40 3.96 -5.98 2.87
N VAL A 41 5.15 -5.36 2.76
CA VAL A 41 5.73 -4.94 1.48
C VAL A 41 5.94 -6.14 0.55
N GLN A 42 6.47 -7.26 1.07
CA GLN A 42 6.63 -8.50 0.31
C GLN A 42 5.29 -9.09 -0.15
N ALA A 43 4.24 -9.04 0.68
CA ALA A 43 2.91 -9.48 0.29
C ALA A 43 2.34 -8.64 -0.88
N TRP A 44 2.58 -7.33 -0.91
CA TRP A 44 2.23 -6.47 -2.05
C TRP A 44 3.05 -6.80 -3.31
N ALA A 45 4.36 -6.95 -3.19
CA ALA A 45 5.24 -7.33 -4.30
C ALA A 45 4.82 -8.68 -4.93
N TYR A 46 4.44 -9.66 -4.11
CA TYR A 46 3.93 -10.96 -4.59
C TYR A 46 2.59 -10.82 -5.33
N ARG A 47 1.63 -10.05 -4.79
CA ARG A 47 0.32 -9.80 -5.43
C ARG A 47 0.49 -9.13 -6.79
N LEU A 48 1.33 -8.09 -6.87
CA LEU A 48 1.58 -7.35 -8.11
C LEU A 48 2.44 -8.16 -9.11
N GLY A 49 3.30 -9.05 -8.63
CA GLY A 49 4.15 -9.91 -9.45
C GLY A 49 3.39 -10.82 -10.43
N VAL A 50 2.11 -11.13 -10.16
CA VAL A 50 1.24 -11.85 -11.11
C VAL A 50 1.01 -11.06 -12.39
N LEU A 51 0.93 -9.72 -12.32
CA LEU A 51 0.73 -8.86 -13.49
C LEU A 51 1.93 -8.93 -14.45
N ASN A 52 3.14 -9.16 -13.95
CA ASN A 52 4.34 -9.34 -14.78
C ASN A 52 4.25 -10.59 -15.68
N GLN A 53 3.43 -11.59 -15.32
CA GLN A 53 3.20 -12.76 -16.18
C GLN A 53 2.32 -12.44 -17.40
N MET A 54 1.62 -11.31 -17.40
CA MET A 54 0.81 -10.83 -18.52
C MET A 54 1.63 -10.01 -19.53
N VAL A 55 2.87 -9.65 -19.20
CA VAL A 55 3.78 -8.91 -20.08
C VAL A 55 4.53 -9.88 -20.98
N GLY A 56 4.47 -9.65 -22.30
CA GLY A 56 5.19 -10.47 -23.26
C GLY A 56 6.72 -10.31 -23.16
N THR A 57 7.46 -11.39 -23.38
CA THR A 57 8.93 -11.36 -23.43
C THR A 57 9.42 -10.48 -24.59
N ILE A 58 10.23 -9.48 -24.29
CA ILE A 58 10.96 -8.66 -25.27
C ILE A 58 12.43 -9.04 -25.18
N GLU A 59 13.03 -9.44 -26.30
CA GLU A 59 14.46 -9.76 -26.34
C GLU A 59 15.29 -8.46 -26.24
N PRO A 60 16.16 -8.31 -25.21
CA PRO A 60 17.02 -7.14 -25.10
C PRO A 60 18.12 -7.18 -26.17
N ARG A 61 18.55 -6.01 -26.65
CA ARG A 61 19.65 -5.90 -27.62
C ARG A 61 20.92 -6.57 -27.07
N PRO A 62 21.67 -7.40 -27.85
CA PRO A 62 22.80 -8.18 -27.33
C PRO A 62 23.87 -7.37 -26.58
N ILE A 63 24.10 -6.11 -26.98
CA ILE A 63 25.03 -5.19 -26.31
C ILE A 63 24.69 -4.93 -24.83
N VAL A 64 23.43 -5.06 -24.43
CA VAL A 64 23.01 -4.90 -23.03
C VAL A 64 23.71 -5.92 -22.12
N TRP A 65 23.95 -7.14 -22.61
CA TRP A 65 24.62 -8.18 -21.82
C TRP A 65 26.12 -7.90 -21.65
N GLU A 66 26.79 -7.41 -22.70
CA GLU A 66 28.20 -6.99 -22.57
C GLU A 66 28.34 -5.75 -21.67
N ASN A 67 27.37 -4.83 -21.80
CA ASN A 67 26.96 -3.79 -20.85
C ASN A 67 27.11 -4.22 -19.38
N ILE A 68 26.18 -5.09 -18.98
CA ILE A 68 26.01 -5.55 -17.60
C ILE A 68 27.25 -6.33 -17.14
N ARG A 69 27.84 -7.18 -17.98
CA ARG A 69 29.07 -7.92 -17.62
C ARG A 69 30.23 -6.98 -17.31
N SER A 70 30.39 -5.94 -18.12
CA SER A 70 31.45 -4.93 -17.93
C SER A 70 31.26 -4.14 -16.64
N GLU A 71 30.03 -3.71 -16.34
CA GLU A 71 29.76 -2.99 -15.09
C GLU A 71 29.86 -3.87 -13.85
N LEU A 72 29.35 -5.11 -13.87
CA LEU A 72 29.53 -6.05 -12.76
C LEU A 72 31.01 -6.32 -12.47
N ALA A 73 31.86 -6.39 -13.50
CA ALA A 73 33.30 -6.45 -13.33
C ALA A 73 33.84 -5.18 -12.65
N ARG A 74 33.50 -3.98 -13.15
CA ARG A 74 33.91 -2.70 -12.53
C ARG A 74 33.50 -2.61 -11.06
N THR A 75 32.24 -2.87 -10.73
CA THR A 75 31.72 -2.83 -9.36
C THR A 75 32.43 -3.85 -8.47
N GLY A 76 32.68 -5.07 -8.96
CA GLY A 76 33.46 -6.08 -8.24
C GLY A 76 34.89 -5.64 -7.93
N PHE A 77 35.56 -4.95 -8.85
CA PHE A 77 36.89 -4.37 -8.60
C PHE A 77 36.83 -3.17 -7.63
N ALA A 78 35.80 -2.34 -7.68
CA ALA A 78 35.61 -1.22 -6.75
C ALA A 78 35.35 -1.69 -5.31
N GLN A 79 34.43 -2.65 -5.12
CA GLN A 79 34.12 -3.26 -3.82
C GLN A 79 35.36 -3.89 -3.19
N LYS A 80 36.16 -4.62 -4.00
CA LYS A 80 37.41 -5.23 -3.56
C LYS A 80 38.48 -4.20 -3.18
N SER A 81 38.50 -3.06 -3.85
CA SER A 81 39.44 -1.97 -3.57
C SER A 81 39.11 -1.27 -2.24
N GLN A 82 37.83 -0.98 -1.98
CA GLN A 82 37.39 -0.42 -0.68
C GLN A 82 37.71 -1.35 0.49
N ALA A 83 37.40 -2.65 0.37
CA ALA A 83 37.69 -3.63 1.42
C ALA A 83 39.20 -3.78 1.72
N LEU A 84 40.08 -3.48 0.77
CA LEU A 84 41.54 -3.46 0.98
C LEU A 84 42.03 -2.15 1.61
N SER A 85 41.35 -1.02 1.41
CA SER A 85 41.68 0.24 2.08
C SER A 85 41.21 0.28 3.54
N GLU A 86 40.07 -0.32 3.86
CA GLU A 86 39.51 -0.36 5.22
C GLU A 86 40.26 -1.31 6.17
N ALA A 87 41.00 -2.29 5.60
CA ALA A 87 41.84 -3.22 6.35
C ALA A 87 43.25 -2.67 6.72
N SER A 88 43.55 -1.40 6.42
CA SER A 88 44.81 -0.77 6.81
C SER A 88 44.77 -0.40 8.30
N PRO A 89 45.72 -0.86 9.14
CA PRO A 89 45.70 -0.54 10.57
C PRO A 89 45.87 0.97 10.79
N PRO A 90 45.25 1.54 11.86
CA PRO A 90 45.42 2.95 12.18
C PRO A 90 46.90 3.26 12.45
N PRO A 91 47.41 4.42 12.01
CA PRO A 91 48.78 4.81 12.31
C PRO A 91 48.98 4.95 13.82
N PRO A 92 50.18 4.62 14.35
CA PRO A 92 50.47 4.81 15.76
C PRO A 92 50.39 6.30 16.11
N VAL A 93 49.60 6.64 17.13
CA VAL A 93 49.51 8.01 17.64
C VAL A 93 50.87 8.44 18.22
N PRO A 94 51.51 9.51 17.72
CA PRO A 94 52.67 10.08 18.38
C PRO A 94 52.22 10.79 19.65
N ALA A 95 52.90 10.51 20.77
CA ALA A 95 52.61 11.14 22.04
C ALA A 95 53.09 12.60 22.07
N SER A 96 52.20 13.48 22.56
CA SER A 96 52.45 14.77 23.19
C SER A 96 53.55 15.70 22.63
N SER A 97 53.12 16.84 22.09
CA SER A 97 53.87 18.10 22.21
C SER A 97 52.89 19.24 22.43
N SER A 98 52.95 19.84 23.62
CA SER A 98 52.13 20.98 24.04
C SER A 98 52.86 22.30 23.78
N PHE A 99 52.13 23.42 23.89
CA PHE A 99 52.55 24.82 23.69
C PHE A 99 52.75 25.22 22.21
N GLU A 100 52.42 26.43 21.77
CA GLU A 100 52.09 27.66 22.53
C GLU A 100 50.94 28.46 21.87
N ALA A 101 50.28 29.33 22.64
CA ALA A 101 49.12 30.09 22.19
C ALA A 101 49.48 31.38 21.44
N VAL A 102 48.95 31.55 20.23
CA VAL A 102 48.84 32.86 19.55
C VAL A 102 47.47 32.97 18.87
N THR A 103 46.54 33.69 19.50
CA THR A 103 45.49 34.45 18.80
C THR A 103 46.14 35.70 18.18
N PRO A 104 45.91 36.02 16.91
CA PRO A 104 44.77 36.88 16.54
C PRO A 104 44.13 36.53 15.16
N GLU A 105 42.91 36.93 14.78
CA GLU A 105 41.81 37.64 15.47
C GLU A 105 40.48 36.87 15.31
N THR A 106 39.36 37.45 15.74
CA THR A 106 38.03 37.25 15.16
C THR A 106 37.49 38.63 14.77
N SER A 107 37.47 38.96 13.48
CA SER A 107 36.84 40.21 13.01
C SER A 107 35.32 40.09 13.11
N SER A 108 34.81 40.40 14.30
CA SER A 108 33.44 40.87 14.45
C SER A 108 33.39 42.28 13.86
N ASP A 109 32.47 42.52 12.94
CA ASP A 109 31.90 43.85 12.78
C ASP A 109 30.38 43.76 12.96
N ARG A 110 29.83 44.70 13.72
CA ARG A 110 28.49 44.62 14.35
C ARG A 110 28.00 46.04 14.60
N MET A 111 26.69 46.26 14.42
CA MET A 111 25.98 47.56 14.53
C MET A 111 26.35 48.51 13.35
N GLU A 112 25.49 49.39 12.82
CA GLU A 112 24.10 49.81 13.13
C GLU A 112 23.17 49.51 11.91
N GLN A 113 21.95 49.00 12.06
CA GLN A 113 20.70 49.68 12.45
C GLN A 113 20.34 50.91 11.59
N PRO A 114 19.20 50.86 10.89
CA PRO A 114 18.15 51.82 11.24
C PRO A 114 16.73 51.21 11.29
N GLU A 115 16.07 51.46 12.42
CA GLU A 115 14.62 51.54 12.64
C GLU A 115 14.41 52.69 13.65
N PRO A 116 13.21 53.30 13.80
CA PRO A 116 11.89 52.84 13.33
C PRO A 116 11.12 53.92 12.54
N LEU A 117 9.85 53.66 12.17
CA LEU A 117 8.72 54.62 12.27
C LEU A 117 7.37 54.01 11.78
N PRO A 118 6.44 53.71 12.70
CA PRO A 118 5.01 53.93 12.52
C PRO A 118 4.63 55.31 13.16
N PRO A 119 3.44 55.89 12.89
CA PRO A 119 2.28 55.47 13.69
C PRO A 119 0.92 55.48 12.97
N GLU A 120 0.01 54.68 13.54
CA GLU A 120 -1.43 54.75 13.38
C GLU A 120 -2.03 55.87 14.26
N ALA A 121 -3.04 56.62 13.79
CA ALA A 121 -4.18 57.10 14.58
C ALA A 121 -5.17 58.02 13.81
N ALA A 122 -6.44 57.95 14.26
CA ALA A 122 -7.46 59.01 14.29
C ALA A 122 -8.27 59.41 13.02
N GLN A 123 -9.51 58.89 13.03
CA GLN A 123 -10.83 59.50 12.74
C GLN A 123 -10.92 61.06 12.79
N PRO A 124 -11.89 61.68 12.08
CA PRO A 124 -13.31 61.79 12.47
C PRO A 124 -14.26 61.22 11.39
N GLU A 125 -15.49 60.75 11.64
CA GLU A 125 -16.68 61.26 12.37
C GLU A 125 -17.46 62.40 11.65
N ALA A 126 -18.78 62.18 11.48
CA ALA A 126 -19.83 63.09 10.99
C ALA A 126 -19.68 63.63 9.53
N ALA A 127 -20.68 63.67 8.65
CA ALA A 127 -22.13 63.78 8.83
C ALA A 127 -22.90 63.40 7.53
N GLN A 128 -24.19 63.07 7.66
CA GLN A 128 -25.19 63.19 6.58
C GLN A 128 -25.53 64.69 6.38
N PRO A 129 -25.95 65.13 5.17
CA PRO A 129 -27.35 65.04 4.72
C PRO A 129 -27.47 64.33 3.35
N GLU A 130 -28.53 63.63 2.97
CA GLU A 130 -29.96 64.00 2.87
C GLU A 130 -30.31 64.85 1.61
N ALA A 131 -31.41 64.43 0.96
CA ALA A 131 -32.27 65.15 0.00
C ALA A 131 -32.10 64.95 -1.53
N ALA A 132 -33.26 65.10 -2.20
CA ALA A 132 -33.57 65.17 -3.64
C ALA A 132 -33.34 63.89 -4.49
N GLN A 133 -34.34 63.11 -4.95
CA GLN A 133 -35.71 63.29 -5.51
C GLN A 133 -35.76 63.15 -7.04
N SER A 134 -36.60 62.22 -7.50
CA SER A 134 -37.46 62.30 -8.69
C SER A 134 -38.72 61.47 -8.34
N GLU A 135 -39.89 62.09 -8.15
CA GLU A 135 -40.95 62.31 -9.16
C GLU A 135 -41.48 61.02 -9.80
N THR A 136 -42.79 60.81 -10.03
CA THR A 136 -44.01 61.64 -9.91
C THR A 136 -45.18 60.70 -9.47
N ALA A 137 -46.40 61.09 -9.05
CA ALA A 137 -47.12 62.36 -9.00
C ALA A 137 -48.22 62.35 -7.89
N ARG A 138 -49.02 63.43 -7.82
CA ARG A 138 -50.34 63.51 -7.13
C ARG A 138 -51.28 64.35 -8.02
N PRO A 139 -52.61 64.15 -7.97
CA PRO A 139 -53.52 65.30 -7.88
C PRO A 139 -54.62 65.08 -6.80
N PRO A 140 -55.44 66.08 -6.45
CA PRO A 140 -55.08 67.07 -5.44
C PRO A 140 -55.93 66.98 -4.16
N SER A 141 -55.56 67.81 -3.19
CA SER A 141 -56.28 68.00 -1.93
C SER A 141 -57.53 68.86 -2.14
N ASP A 142 -58.63 68.50 -1.47
CA ASP A 142 -59.61 69.47 -0.98
C ASP A 142 -59.69 69.33 0.53
N ALA A 143 -59.31 70.39 1.24
CA ALA A 143 -59.38 70.49 2.68
C ALA A 143 -60.27 71.67 3.05
N LEU A 144 -61.33 71.42 3.81
CA LEU A 144 -62.09 72.46 4.48
C LEU A 144 -62.24 72.10 5.97
N SER A 145 -62.18 73.14 6.79
CA SER A 145 -61.72 73.05 8.18
C SER A 145 -62.77 72.59 9.18
N ASP A 146 -62.25 71.95 10.22
CA ASP A 146 -62.60 72.12 11.64
C ASP A 146 -63.71 73.14 11.96
N VAL A 147 -64.89 72.62 12.33
CA VAL A 147 -65.87 73.29 13.21
C VAL A 147 -66.53 72.23 14.10
N ALA A 148 -66.28 72.28 15.40
CA ALA A 148 -67.01 71.47 16.38
C ALA A 148 -68.30 72.18 16.82
N PRO A 149 -69.51 71.61 16.61
CA PRO A 149 -70.75 72.19 17.10
C PRO A 149 -70.95 71.89 18.59
N ILE A 150 -71.00 72.94 19.40
CA ILE A 150 -71.39 72.89 20.82
C ILE A 150 -72.93 72.78 20.93
N PHE A 151 -73.39 71.96 21.86
CA PHE A 151 -74.80 71.69 22.17
C PHE A 151 -75.58 72.92 22.68
N MET A 152 -76.86 73.00 22.33
CA MET A 152 -77.92 73.39 23.28
C MET A 152 -79.21 72.58 23.03
N PRO A 153 -79.99 72.26 24.10
CA PRO A 153 -81.13 71.36 24.00
C PRO A 153 -82.41 72.09 23.57
N GLN A 154 -83.18 71.47 22.68
CA GLN A 154 -84.56 71.88 22.41
C GLN A 154 -85.53 70.84 22.99
N VAL A 155 -86.35 71.27 23.94
CA VAL A 155 -87.44 70.48 24.50
C VAL A 155 -88.63 70.50 23.56
N HIS A 156 -89.13 69.31 23.20
CA HIS A 156 -90.46 69.13 22.63
C HIS A 156 -91.24 68.08 23.45
N ALA A 157 -92.53 68.33 23.62
CA ALA A 157 -93.45 67.47 24.35
C ALA A 157 -93.75 66.18 23.54
N PRO A 158 -94.23 65.11 24.19
CA PRO A 158 -94.27 63.78 23.57
C PRO A 158 -95.44 63.62 22.57
N ASP A 159 -95.13 63.03 21.42
CA ASP A 159 -96.12 62.55 20.44
C ASP A 159 -96.45 61.06 20.73
N PRO A 160 -97.71 60.70 21.00
CA PRO A 160 -98.06 59.38 21.53
C PRO A 160 -98.45 58.34 20.47
N ASP A 161 -97.67 58.13 19.41
CA ASP A 161 -97.82 56.93 18.54
C ASP A 161 -96.57 56.62 17.66
N VAL A 162 -95.45 56.21 18.27
CA VAL A 162 -94.29 55.66 17.52
C VAL A 162 -93.83 54.33 18.13
N ALA A 163 -93.82 53.28 17.29
CA ALA A 163 -93.53 51.92 17.69
C ALA A 163 -92.07 51.71 18.16
N ARG A 164 -91.90 50.89 19.20
CA ARG A 164 -90.60 50.54 19.77
C ARG A 164 -89.81 49.63 18.81
N ALA A 165 -88.79 50.17 18.16
CA ALA A 165 -87.82 49.36 17.41
C ALA A 165 -87.12 48.35 18.36
N PRO A 166 -86.90 47.10 17.94
CA PRO A 166 -86.18 46.12 18.75
C PRO A 166 -84.69 46.50 18.86
N PRO A 167 -84.02 46.18 19.98
CA PRO A 167 -82.59 46.40 20.10
C PRO A 167 -81.81 45.55 19.10
N ALA A 168 -80.75 46.12 18.51
CA ALA A 168 -79.82 45.37 17.67
C ALA A 168 -79.15 44.24 18.49
N PRO A 169 -78.90 43.06 17.90
CA PRO A 169 -78.27 41.96 18.60
C PRO A 169 -76.83 42.32 19.00
N VAL A 170 -76.50 42.17 20.27
CA VAL A 170 -75.12 42.27 20.76
C VAL A 170 -74.33 41.10 20.19
N VAL A 171 -73.42 41.39 19.26
CA VAL A 171 -72.55 40.37 18.65
C VAL A 171 -71.49 39.95 19.66
N ASP A 172 -71.49 38.67 20.04
CA ASP A 172 -70.57 38.11 21.02
C ASP A 172 -69.16 37.89 20.43
N ASN A 173 -68.32 38.93 20.54
CA ASN A 173 -66.95 38.95 20.06
C ASN A 173 -66.00 37.96 20.76
N THR A 174 -66.47 37.24 21.81
CA THR A 174 -65.70 36.22 22.53
C THR A 174 -65.19 35.10 21.61
N ASN A 175 -65.90 34.81 20.51
CA ASN A 175 -65.49 33.80 19.54
C ASN A 175 -64.22 34.19 18.77
N VAL A 176 -64.10 35.44 18.31
CA VAL A 176 -62.97 35.90 17.46
C VAL A 176 -61.65 35.81 18.23
N ILE A 177 -61.64 36.28 19.49
CA ILE A 177 -60.47 36.24 20.37
C ILE A 177 -60.04 34.78 20.66
N ARG A 178 -61.00 33.86 20.78
CA ARG A 178 -60.73 32.42 20.97
C ARG A 178 -60.18 31.74 19.71
N LEU A 179 -60.49 32.23 18.50
CA LEU A 179 -59.89 31.74 17.25
C LEU A 179 -58.46 32.27 17.06
N GLU A 180 -58.20 33.57 17.23
CA GLU A 180 -56.85 34.13 17.04
C GLU A 180 -55.81 33.47 17.96
N GLY A 181 -56.15 33.30 19.24
CA GLY A 181 -55.30 32.60 20.20
C GLY A 181 -55.12 31.11 19.89
N ARG A 182 -55.98 30.50 19.08
CA ARG A 182 -55.84 29.10 18.61
C ARG A 182 -54.97 29.03 17.36
N VAL A 183 -55.12 29.95 16.42
CA VAL A 183 -54.30 30.05 15.20
C VAL A 183 -52.84 30.36 15.53
N LYS A 184 -52.55 31.28 16.46
CA LYS A 184 -51.18 31.53 16.93
C LYS A 184 -50.52 30.27 17.49
N ARG A 185 -51.25 29.46 18.28
CA ARG A 185 -50.75 28.18 18.84
C ARG A 185 -50.56 27.09 17.78
N TRP A 186 -51.47 26.98 16.81
CA TRP A 186 -51.29 26.08 15.66
C TRP A 186 -50.07 26.45 14.82
N ARG A 187 -49.83 27.74 14.60
CA ARG A 187 -48.65 28.22 13.88
C ARG A 187 -47.35 27.86 14.61
N THR A 188 -47.29 28.05 15.93
CA THR A 188 -46.09 27.64 16.71
C THR A 188 -45.86 26.13 16.70
N ILE A 189 -46.92 25.31 16.73
CA ILE A 189 -46.80 23.85 16.64
C ILE A 189 -46.30 23.43 15.25
N ALA A 190 -46.87 24.00 14.18
CA ALA A 190 -46.42 23.73 12.81
C ALA A 190 -44.95 24.11 12.59
N SER A 191 -44.50 25.25 13.10
CA SER A 191 -43.09 25.66 13.06
C SER A 191 -42.17 24.71 13.84
N ALA A 192 -42.59 24.24 15.02
CA ALA A 192 -41.81 23.29 15.82
C ALA A 192 -41.67 21.92 15.13
N VAL A 193 -42.75 21.41 14.51
CA VAL A 193 -42.71 20.16 13.73
C VAL A 193 -41.83 20.33 12.48
N GLY A 194 -41.90 21.47 11.79
CA GLY A 194 -41.05 21.78 10.65
C GLY A 194 -39.55 21.80 10.99
N ALA A 195 -39.18 22.40 12.13
CA ALA A 195 -37.80 22.41 12.62
C ALA A 195 -37.28 20.99 12.95
N LEU A 196 -38.11 20.14 13.56
CA LEU A 196 -37.77 18.73 13.82
C LEU A 196 -37.59 17.92 12.52
N ALA A 197 -38.46 18.13 11.53
CA ALA A 197 -38.34 17.48 10.23
C ALA A 197 -37.06 17.92 9.47
N ALA A 198 -36.73 19.22 9.51
CA ALA A 198 -35.49 19.73 8.94
C ALA A 198 -34.25 19.14 9.62
N ALA A 199 -34.24 19.07 10.96
CA ALA A 199 -33.15 18.45 11.71
C ALA A 199 -32.97 16.95 11.37
N LEU A 200 -34.07 16.19 11.24
CA LEU A 200 -34.03 14.80 10.81
C LEU A 200 -33.53 14.61 9.37
N LEU A 201 -33.91 15.50 8.44
CA LEU A 201 -33.39 15.47 7.07
C LEU A 201 -31.89 15.78 7.03
N VAL A 202 -31.41 16.71 7.86
CA VAL A 202 -29.97 16.99 8.01
C VAL A 202 -29.24 15.77 8.58
N THR A 203 -29.70 15.17 9.67
CA THR A 203 -29.03 13.98 10.25
C THR A 203 -29.03 12.79 9.29
N LEU A 204 -30.12 12.55 8.55
CA LEU A 204 -30.19 11.51 7.53
C LEU A 204 -29.26 11.80 6.34
N SER A 205 -29.13 13.06 5.93
CA SER A 205 -28.18 13.47 4.90
C SER A 205 -26.73 13.25 5.34
N LEU A 206 -26.38 13.58 6.58
CA LEU A 206 -25.06 13.27 7.15
C LEU A 206 -24.81 11.76 7.21
N GLN A 207 -25.80 10.93 7.58
CA GLN A 207 -25.67 9.47 7.57
C GLN A 207 -25.33 8.89 6.19
N ILE A 208 -25.80 9.52 5.11
CA ILE A 208 -25.59 9.04 3.73
C ILE A 208 -24.25 9.56 3.16
N PHE A 209 -23.92 10.83 3.37
CA PHE A 209 -22.80 11.49 2.69
C PHE A 209 -21.53 11.66 3.55
N GLN A 210 -21.63 11.74 4.88
CA GLN A 210 -20.50 11.93 5.79
C GLN A 210 -20.71 11.18 7.12
N PRO A 211 -20.68 9.82 7.10
CA PRO A 211 -21.02 9.00 8.27
C PRO A 211 -20.10 9.23 9.49
N ASP A 212 -18.86 9.69 9.27
CA ASP A 212 -17.91 10.02 10.34
C ASP A 212 -18.16 11.37 11.03
N ALA A 213 -18.97 12.26 10.45
CA ALA A 213 -19.30 13.54 11.08
C ALA A 213 -20.28 13.39 12.27
N LEU A 214 -20.82 12.19 12.50
CA LEU A 214 -21.80 11.92 13.57
C LEU A 214 -21.13 11.45 14.87
N PRO A 215 -21.63 11.90 16.05
CA PRO A 215 -21.17 11.40 17.34
C PRO A 215 -21.48 9.90 17.47
N GLY A 216 -20.59 9.15 18.12
CA GLY A 216 -20.50 7.69 18.01
C GLY A 216 -21.78 6.89 18.29
N ALA A 217 -22.71 7.42 19.08
CA ALA A 217 -23.99 6.78 19.37
C ALA A 217 -24.96 6.65 18.16
N LEU A 218 -24.74 7.41 17.08
CA LEU A 218 -25.58 7.41 15.87
C LEU A 218 -24.92 6.76 14.65
N ARG A 219 -23.71 6.20 14.81
CA ARG A 219 -22.99 5.51 13.74
C ARG A 219 -23.53 4.07 13.59
N PRO A 220 -23.88 3.61 12.37
CA PRO A 220 -24.28 2.23 12.16
C PRO A 220 -23.10 1.29 12.48
N ALA A 221 -23.35 0.26 13.30
CA ALA A 221 -22.30 -0.67 13.71
C ALA A 221 -21.70 -1.42 12.50
N PRO A 222 -20.36 -1.48 12.35
CA PRO A 222 -19.73 -2.14 11.23
C PRO A 222 -20.04 -3.64 11.25
N ARG A 223 -20.75 -4.13 10.23
CA ARG A 223 -20.99 -5.56 10.02
C ARG A 223 -19.71 -6.20 9.49
N ILE A 224 -18.91 -6.76 10.39
CA ILE A 224 -17.77 -7.62 10.05
C ILE A 224 -18.34 -8.88 9.37
N GLN A 225 -18.38 -8.88 8.05
CA GLN A 225 -18.58 -10.10 7.28
C GLN A 225 -17.23 -10.82 7.20
N THR A 226 -17.02 -11.81 8.06
CA THR A 226 -15.93 -12.77 7.92
C THR A 226 -16.17 -13.60 6.66
N VAL A 227 -15.66 -13.11 5.53
CA VAL A 227 -15.48 -13.93 4.34
C VAL A 227 -14.44 -14.98 4.70
N GLU A 228 -14.88 -16.24 4.84
CA GLU A 228 -13.98 -17.36 5.06
C GLU A 228 -13.20 -17.61 3.76
N VAL A 229 -12.09 -16.89 3.61
CA VAL A 229 -11.12 -17.12 2.55
C VAL A 229 -10.54 -18.50 2.80
N LYS A 230 -11.05 -19.49 2.04
CA LYS A 230 -10.53 -20.85 2.06
C LYS A 230 -9.14 -20.85 1.43
N THR A 231 -8.13 -20.55 2.25
CA THR A 231 -6.72 -20.66 1.89
C THR A 231 -6.49 -22.02 1.23
N PRO A 232 -5.92 -22.08 0.01
CA PRO A 232 -5.53 -23.34 -0.57
C PRO A 232 -4.66 -24.11 0.42
N ALA A 233 -4.91 -25.42 0.57
CA ALA A 233 -4.08 -26.23 1.45
C ALA A 233 -2.61 -26.03 1.08
N PRO A 234 -1.69 -25.80 2.04
CA PRO A 234 -0.28 -25.68 1.73
C PRO A 234 0.17 -26.89 0.91
N LEU A 235 0.76 -26.63 -0.25
CA LEU A 235 1.39 -27.68 -1.04
C LEU A 235 2.43 -28.34 -0.14
N ALA A 236 2.21 -29.61 0.21
CA ALA A 236 3.12 -30.34 1.07
C ALA A 236 4.51 -30.33 0.45
N ALA A 237 5.52 -29.86 1.19
CA ALA A 237 6.87 -29.79 0.64
C ALA A 237 7.34 -31.20 0.29
N SER A 238 7.69 -31.40 -0.98
CA SER A 238 8.27 -32.64 -1.48
C SER A 238 9.66 -32.85 -0.89
N ALA A 239 10.06 -34.11 -0.74
CA ALA A 239 11.44 -34.41 -0.40
C ALA A 239 12.37 -33.84 -1.47
N GLN A 240 13.46 -33.19 -1.09
CA GLN A 240 14.46 -32.71 -2.04
C GLN A 240 15.78 -33.43 -1.79
N TYR A 241 16.38 -33.93 -2.87
CA TYR A 241 17.62 -34.68 -2.83
C TYR A 241 18.71 -33.99 -3.65
N VAL A 242 19.95 -34.06 -3.17
CA VAL A 242 21.13 -33.48 -3.83
C VAL A 242 22.29 -34.48 -3.81
N ALA A 243 23.01 -34.62 -4.92
CA ALA A 243 24.29 -35.30 -5.01
C ALA A 243 25.38 -34.33 -5.49
N LEU A 244 26.53 -34.37 -4.84
CA LEU A 244 27.74 -33.68 -5.28
C LEU A 244 28.60 -34.66 -6.09
N LEU A 245 28.79 -34.39 -7.37
CA LEU A 245 29.54 -35.26 -8.27
C LEU A 245 31.00 -34.79 -8.29
N GLN A 246 31.86 -35.54 -7.62
CA GLN A 246 33.27 -35.19 -7.39
C GLN A 246 34.21 -36.09 -8.21
N GLY A 247 35.35 -35.54 -8.59
CA GLY A 247 36.42 -36.28 -9.29
C GLY A 247 37.50 -36.73 -8.33
N GLN A 248 38.42 -37.59 -8.78
CA GLN A 248 39.51 -38.09 -7.93
C GLN A 248 40.42 -36.99 -7.34
N ALA A 249 40.47 -35.81 -7.97
CA ALA A 249 41.20 -34.64 -7.48
C ALA A 249 40.47 -33.87 -6.34
N GLY A 250 39.31 -34.34 -5.86
CA GLY A 250 38.62 -33.79 -4.68
C GLY A 250 37.75 -32.55 -4.93
N GLY A 251 37.62 -32.08 -6.16
CA GLY A 251 36.76 -30.93 -6.51
C GLY A 251 35.35 -31.34 -6.98
N PRO A 252 34.29 -30.57 -6.64
CA PRO A 252 32.96 -30.77 -7.19
C PRO A 252 32.88 -30.30 -8.65
N ALA A 253 32.60 -31.23 -9.55
CA ALA A 253 32.45 -30.94 -10.98
C ALA A 253 31.01 -30.54 -11.33
N PHE A 254 30.03 -31.24 -10.72
CA PHE A 254 28.61 -31.03 -10.93
C PHE A 254 27.83 -31.18 -9.62
N ILE A 255 26.67 -30.53 -9.56
CA ILE A 255 25.64 -30.72 -8.52
C ILE A 255 24.41 -31.29 -9.22
N LEU A 256 23.91 -32.42 -8.74
CA LEU A 256 22.67 -33.05 -9.22
C LEU A 256 21.59 -32.83 -8.16
N THR A 257 20.49 -32.17 -8.53
CA THR A 257 19.31 -32.02 -7.67
C THR A 257 18.16 -32.84 -8.23
N ILE A 258 17.41 -33.53 -7.36
CA ILE A 258 16.21 -34.30 -7.72
C ILE A 258 15.06 -33.89 -6.81
N ASP A 259 13.92 -33.55 -7.41
CA ASP A 259 12.65 -33.37 -6.69
C ASP A 259 11.99 -34.74 -6.44
N GLY A 260 11.66 -35.04 -5.19
CA GLY A 260 11.16 -36.35 -4.76
C GLY A 260 9.72 -36.67 -5.19
N ALA A 261 8.91 -35.66 -5.52
CA ALA A 261 7.53 -35.88 -5.97
C ALA A 261 7.46 -36.20 -7.47
N THR A 262 8.14 -35.41 -8.29
CA THR A 262 8.14 -35.52 -9.76
C THR A 262 9.24 -36.43 -10.30
N ARG A 263 10.31 -36.66 -9.52
CA ARG A 263 11.57 -37.27 -9.97
C ARG A 263 12.16 -36.56 -11.21
N ASN A 264 11.91 -35.26 -11.33
CA ASN A 264 12.65 -34.41 -12.24
C ASN A 264 14.04 -34.15 -11.67
N PHE A 265 15.07 -34.24 -12.51
CA PHE A 265 16.43 -33.92 -12.11
C PHE A 265 16.97 -32.71 -12.87
N THR A 266 17.83 -31.96 -12.19
CA THR A 266 18.62 -30.86 -12.73
C THR A 266 20.08 -31.07 -12.37
N VAL A 267 20.94 -31.16 -13.38
CA VAL A 267 22.40 -31.08 -13.23
C VAL A 267 22.82 -29.63 -13.39
N ARG A 268 23.56 -29.10 -12.41
CA ARG A 268 24.33 -27.87 -12.51
C ARG A 268 25.81 -28.20 -12.69
N LYS A 269 26.45 -27.58 -13.67
CA LYS A 269 27.90 -27.59 -13.90
C LYS A 269 28.57 -26.59 -12.94
N VAL A 270 29.73 -26.93 -12.39
CA VAL A 270 30.44 -26.08 -11.41
C VAL A 270 31.89 -25.81 -11.81
N GLY A 271 32.61 -26.82 -12.31
CA GLY A 271 34.03 -26.67 -12.64
C GLY A 271 34.59 -27.59 -13.73
N ALA A 272 33.79 -28.53 -14.26
CA ALA A 272 34.23 -29.42 -15.33
C ALA A 272 33.90 -28.84 -16.71
N THR A 273 34.93 -28.67 -17.55
CA THR A 273 34.78 -28.25 -18.96
C THR A 273 35.00 -29.46 -19.87
N PRO A 274 34.09 -29.76 -20.82
CA PRO A 274 34.30 -30.86 -21.76
C PRO A 274 35.41 -30.51 -22.75
N GLU A 275 36.22 -31.51 -23.10
CA GLU A 275 37.22 -31.38 -24.16
C GLU A 275 36.57 -31.11 -25.53
N PRO A 276 37.25 -30.43 -26.46
CA PRO A 276 36.74 -30.23 -27.83
C PRO A 276 36.35 -31.56 -28.50
N GLY A 277 35.12 -31.65 -29.00
CA GLY A 277 34.59 -32.87 -29.62
C GLY A 277 34.21 -33.99 -28.63
N LYS A 278 34.21 -33.72 -27.33
CA LYS A 278 33.70 -34.61 -26.28
C LYS A 278 32.41 -34.08 -25.66
N SER A 279 31.72 -34.92 -24.91
CA SER A 279 30.50 -34.56 -24.19
C SER A 279 30.45 -35.30 -22.86
N PHE A 280 29.97 -34.64 -21.80
CA PHE A 280 29.71 -35.32 -20.54
C PHE A 280 28.34 -36.00 -20.59
N GLU A 281 28.26 -37.25 -20.14
CA GLU A 281 27.00 -37.97 -20.03
C GLU A 281 26.74 -38.42 -18.60
N LEU A 282 25.51 -38.25 -18.11
CA LEU A 282 25.10 -38.66 -16.77
C LEU A 282 24.53 -40.09 -16.80
N TRP A 283 24.89 -40.89 -15.81
CA TRP A 283 24.48 -42.29 -15.65
C TRP A 283 23.89 -42.55 -14.27
N LEU A 284 22.83 -43.36 -14.25
CA LEU A 284 22.26 -43.99 -13.08
C LEU A 284 22.88 -45.40 -12.91
N ILE A 285 23.52 -45.66 -11.77
CA ILE A 285 24.12 -46.96 -11.44
C ILE A 285 23.51 -47.47 -10.13
N SER A 286 22.82 -48.61 -10.17
CA SER A 286 22.30 -49.32 -9.00
C SER A 286 22.46 -50.82 -9.20
N ASP A 287 22.67 -51.53 -8.09
CA ASP A 287 22.56 -52.97 -7.91
C ASP A 287 21.23 -53.57 -8.40
N LYS A 288 20.13 -52.81 -8.33
CA LYS A 288 18.80 -53.18 -8.85
C LYS A 288 18.70 -53.08 -10.38
N LEU A 289 19.73 -52.58 -11.07
CA LEU A 289 19.77 -52.43 -12.53
C LEU A 289 20.85 -53.33 -13.15
N PRO A 290 20.56 -54.08 -14.23
CA PRO A 290 21.51 -55.04 -14.81
C PRO A 290 22.70 -54.38 -15.52
N ARG A 291 22.61 -53.07 -15.82
CA ARG A 291 23.68 -52.25 -16.39
C ARG A 291 23.41 -50.76 -16.11
N PRO A 292 24.43 -49.88 -16.15
CA PRO A 292 24.26 -48.43 -16.07
C PRO A 292 23.21 -47.94 -17.08
N ARG A 293 22.40 -46.96 -16.67
CA ARG A 293 21.37 -46.34 -17.50
C ARG A 293 21.74 -44.89 -17.78
N SER A 294 21.83 -44.53 -19.06
CA SER A 294 22.02 -43.15 -19.47
C SER A 294 20.82 -42.31 -19.03
N LEU A 295 21.12 -41.16 -18.41
CA LEU A 295 20.21 -40.05 -18.16
C LEU A 295 20.44 -38.91 -19.18
N GLY A 296 21.27 -39.16 -20.19
CA GLY A 296 21.57 -38.28 -21.31
C GLY A 296 22.74 -37.33 -21.10
N VAL A 297 23.14 -36.71 -22.21
CA VAL A 297 24.23 -35.73 -22.27
C VAL A 297 23.90 -34.49 -21.44
N ILE A 298 24.89 -34.06 -20.65
CA ILE A 298 24.93 -32.78 -19.96
C ILE A 298 25.33 -31.71 -20.99
N GLY A 299 24.50 -30.68 -21.14
CA GLY A 299 24.70 -29.63 -22.13
C GLY A 299 25.92 -28.75 -21.85
N GLY A 300 26.29 -27.92 -22.84
CA GLY A 300 27.42 -27.00 -22.71
C GLY A 300 27.23 -25.89 -21.67
N GLY A 301 25.98 -25.50 -21.41
CA GLY A 301 25.60 -24.45 -20.45
C GLY A 301 25.65 -24.89 -18.99
N GLU A 302 25.29 -23.98 -18.09
CA GLU A 302 25.37 -24.17 -16.63
C GLU A 302 24.40 -25.21 -16.08
N PHE A 303 23.25 -25.42 -16.73
CA PHE A 303 22.18 -26.29 -16.25
C PHE A 303 21.69 -27.25 -17.34
N THR A 304 21.32 -28.47 -16.94
CA THR A 304 20.62 -29.46 -17.78
C THR A 304 19.57 -30.15 -16.94
N ALA A 305 18.29 -30.02 -17.30
CA ALA A 305 17.17 -30.64 -16.60
C ALA A 305 16.41 -31.61 -17.52
N ARG A 306 16.03 -32.79 -17.02
CA ARG A 306 15.27 -33.80 -17.78
C ARG A 306 14.33 -34.63 -16.87
N PRO A 307 13.14 -35.03 -17.34
CA PRO A 307 12.15 -35.81 -16.57
C PRO A 307 12.38 -37.33 -16.60
N LEU A 308 13.62 -37.81 -16.78
CA LEU A 308 13.90 -39.22 -17.09
C LEU A 308 13.91 -40.17 -15.88
N LEU A 309 13.92 -39.67 -14.65
CA LEU A 309 13.89 -40.52 -13.44
C LEU A 309 12.46 -40.84 -12.96
N SER A 310 11.45 -40.23 -13.58
CA SER A 310 10.02 -40.48 -13.31
C SER A 310 9.61 -41.95 -13.49
N SER A 311 10.25 -42.67 -14.43
CA SER A 311 9.99 -44.08 -14.75
C SER A 311 10.69 -45.11 -13.87
N TYR A 312 11.52 -44.68 -12.91
CA TYR A 312 12.22 -45.57 -11.98
C TYR A 312 11.60 -45.47 -10.58
N ASP A 313 11.68 -46.57 -9.82
CA ASP A 313 11.24 -46.60 -8.42
C ASP A 313 12.10 -45.69 -7.54
N ALA A 314 11.48 -45.07 -6.53
CA ALA A 314 12.16 -44.14 -5.62
C ALA A 314 13.38 -44.78 -4.94
N ASP A 315 13.29 -46.04 -4.50
CA ASP A 315 14.43 -46.77 -3.91
C ASP A 315 15.63 -46.90 -4.86
N VAL A 316 15.39 -47.06 -6.17
CA VAL A 316 16.45 -47.16 -7.18
C VAL A 316 17.10 -45.80 -7.35
N VAL A 317 16.30 -44.73 -7.46
CA VAL A 317 16.75 -43.34 -7.61
C VAL A 317 17.56 -42.88 -6.40
N ASN A 318 17.10 -43.19 -5.19
CA ASN A 318 17.70 -42.74 -3.93
C ASN A 318 18.91 -43.59 -3.52
N GLY A 319 18.88 -44.91 -3.79
CA GLY A 319 19.99 -45.83 -3.49
C GLY A 319 21.14 -45.83 -4.51
N ALA A 320 20.93 -45.24 -5.69
CA ALA A 320 21.91 -45.24 -6.77
C ALA A 320 23.18 -44.42 -6.50
N THR A 321 24.24 -44.82 -7.18
CA THR A 321 25.39 -43.98 -7.46
C THR A 321 25.18 -43.30 -8.80
N TYR A 322 25.34 -41.98 -8.84
CA TYR A 322 25.33 -41.20 -10.06
C TYR A 322 26.75 -41.01 -10.55
N ALA A 323 26.94 -41.15 -11.85
CA ALA A 323 28.25 -41.13 -12.49
C ALA A 323 28.23 -40.24 -13.74
N VAL A 324 29.34 -39.55 -14.01
CA VAL A 324 29.56 -38.80 -15.25
C VAL A 324 30.78 -39.36 -15.96
N THR A 325 30.65 -39.60 -17.26
CA THR A 325 31.71 -40.10 -18.15
C THR A 325 32.08 -39.06 -19.21
N VAL A 326 33.25 -39.22 -19.85
CA VAL A 326 33.66 -38.40 -21.00
C VAL A 326 33.40 -39.21 -22.26
N GLU A 327 32.30 -38.91 -22.92
CA GLU A 327 31.88 -39.56 -24.15
C GLU A 327 32.32 -38.76 -25.37
N GLN A 328 32.19 -39.37 -26.55
CA GLN A 328 32.28 -38.67 -27.83
C GLN A 328 31.19 -37.59 -27.99
N ALA A 329 31.33 -36.70 -28.96
CA ALA A 329 30.32 -35.68 -29.27
C ALA A 329 28.93 -36.30 -29.44
N GLY A 330 27.96 -35.83 -28.65
CA GLY A 330 26.59 -36.36 -28.65
C GLY A 330 26.33 -37.53 -27.70
N GLY A 331 27.35 -38.02 -26.97
CA GLY A 331 27.22 -39.07 -25.96
C GLY A 331 27.51 -40.48 -26.46
N SER A 332 27.17 -41.47 -25.62
CA SER A 332 27.31 -42.88 -25.91
C SER A 332 26.45 -43.31 -27.10
N PRO A 333 27.01 -44.02 -28.10
CA PRO A 333 26.28 -44.41 -29.30
C PRO A 333 25.31 -45.59 -29.07
N ASN A 334 25.47 -46.34 -27.98
CA ASN A 334 24.72 -47.58 -27.71
C ASN A 334 24.06 -47.60 -26.31
N GLY A 335 24.05 -46.47 -25.60
CA GLY A 335 23.52 -46.38 -24.24
C GLY A 335 24.31 -47.20 -23.21
N GLN A 336 25.61 -47.36 -23.42
CA GLN A 336 26.57 -47.94 -22.47
C GLN A 336 27.79 -47.01 -22.35
N PRO A 337 28.38 -46.80 -21.16
CA PRO A 337 29.56 -45.97 -21.01
C PRO A 337 30.69 -46.37 -21.96
N THR A 338 31.25 -45.44 -22.73
CA THR A 338 32.44 -45.71 -23.55
C THR A 338 33.74 -45.42 -22.80
N SER A 339 33.68 -44.62 -21.72
CA SER A 339 34.78 -44.35 -20.81
C SER A 339 34.46 -44.76 -19.36
N ALA A 340 35.49 -44.83 -18.52
CA ALA A 340 35.31 -44.93 -17.07
C ALA A 340 34.64 -43.66 -16.50
N PRO A 341 33.89 -43.76 -15.39
CA PRO A 341 33.39 -42.60 -14.65
C PRO A 341 34.52 -41.69 -14.19
N VAL A 342 34.45 -40.41 -14.55
CA VAL A 342 35.39 -39.35 -14.13
C VAL A 342 34.89 -38.59 -12.90
N PHE A 343 33.57 -38.51 -12.71
CA PHE A 343 32.94 -37.91 -11.54
C PHE A 343 31.84 -38.83 -10.99
N THR A 344 31.75 -38.97 -9.68
CA THR A 344 30.72 -39.81 -9.04
C THR A 344 30.19 -39.17 -7.76
N GLY A 345 29.00 -39.61 -7.32
CA GLY A 345 28.37 -39.17 -6.09
C GLY A 345 27.11 -39.98 -5.76
N ARG A 346 26.66 -39.91 -4.51
CA ARG A 346 25.40 -40.48 -4.05
C ARG A 346 24.41 -39.38 -3.69
N LEU A 347 23.14 -39.70 -3.79
CA LEU A 347 22.05 -38.81 -3.40
C LEU A 347 22.00 -38.66 -1.87
N ILE A 348 21.76 -37.44 -1.40
CA ILE A 348 21.58 -37.08 0.01
C ILE A 348 20.25 -36.32 0.12
N GLU A 349 19.40 -36.69 1.08
CA GLU A 349 18.16 -35.97 1.37
C GLU A 349 18.47 -34.64 2.09
N THR A 350 18.11 -33.51 1.48
CA THR A 350 18.36 -32.17 2.03
C THR A 350 17.12 -31.52 2.63
N VAL A 351 15.93 -31.96 2.22
CA VAL A 351 14.64 -31.53 2.77
C VAL A 351 13.75 -32.78 2.92
N PRO A 352 13.32 -33.13 4.15
CA PRO A 352 12.36 -34.21 4.35
C PRO A 352 10.97 -33.86 3.81
N PRO A 353 10.18 -34.85 3.36
CA PRO A 353 8.80 -34.60 2.96
C PRO A 353 7.97 -34.15 4.18
N SER A 354 7.08 -33.17 3.97
CA SER A 354 6.20 -32.68 5.05
C SER A 354 5.29 -33.79 5.56
N GLN A 355 5.53 -34.28 6.78
CA GLN A 355 4.61 -35.23 7.42
C GLN A 355 3.24 -34.58 7.63
N PRO A 356 2.13 -35.26 7.29
CA PRO A 356 0.79 -34.73 7.55
C PRO A 356 0.60 -34.53 9.06
N GLN A 357 0.38 -33.29 9.48
CA GLN A 357 0.00 -33.00 10.87
C GLN A 357 -1.33 -33.70 11.17
N ALA A 358 -1.30 -34.67 12.08
CA ALA A 358 -2.51 -35.31 12.56
C ALA A 358 -3.43 -34.24 13.18
N PRO A 359 -4.75 -34.26 12.89
CA PRO A 359 -5.65 -33.22 13.38
C PRO A 359 -5.67 -33.22 14.90
N ALA A 360 -5.39 -32.06 15.49
CA ALA A 360 -5.49 -31.86 16.93
C ALA A 360 -6.92 -32.22 17.38
N LYS A 361 -7.03 -33.20 18.28
CA LYS A 361 -8.31 -33.49 18.94
C LYS A 361 -8.71 -32.24 19.74
N LYS A 362 -9.87 -31.69 19.39
CA LYS A 362 -10.57 -30.66 20.18
C LYS A 362 -11.05 -31.23 21.51
#